data_AF-A0A7X3WKJ1-F1
#
_entry.id   AF-A0A7X3WKJ1-F1
#
_cell.length_a   1.000
_cell.length_b   1.000
_cell.length_c   1.000
_cell.angle_alpha   90.00
_cell.angle_beta   90.00
_cell.angle_gamma   90.00
#
_symmetry.space_group_name_H-M   'P 1'
#
loop_
_entity.id
_entity.type
_entity.pdbx_description
1 polymer ?
#
loop_
_entity_poly.entity_id
_entity_poly.type
_entity_poly.pdbx_seq_one_letter_code
_entity_poly.pdbx_strand_id
1 'polypeptide(L)' 'FQKTLTVDPEDLDAHYNMMRCYRALRNPSMAAKSHKLYQRFKADESVDAITGIARRADPDANRERQPIHEHTNSYVVD' A
#
# COMPACT_ATOMS: atom_id res chain seq x y z
N PHE A 1 -4.70 13.46 -11.04
CA PHE A 1 -3.50 13.05 -10.28
C PHE A 1 -2.72 14.21 -9.70
N GLN A 2 -2.24 15.21 -10.47
CA GLN A 2 -1.50 16.34 -9.87
C GLN A 2 -2.29 17.10 -8.78
N LYS A 3 -3.61 17.33 -8.98
CA LYS A 3 -4.48 17.91 -7.94
C LYS A 3 -4.67 17.00 -6.71
N THR A 4 -4.60 15.68 -6.89
CA THR A 4 -4.62 14.73 -5.77
C THR A 4 -3.38 14.97 -4.89
N LEU A 5 -2.22 15.13 -5.53
CA LEU A 5 -0.94 15.39 -4.84
C LEU A 5 -0.86 16.75 -4.13
N THR A 6 -1.79 17.68 -4.38
CA THR A 6 -1.87 18.92 -3.59
C THR A 6 -2.64 18.74 -2.28
N VAL A 7 -3.46 17.69 -2.19
CA VAL A 7 -4.20 17.32 -0.98
C VAL A 7 -3.39 16.29 -0.19
N ASP A 8 -2.96 15.23 -0.85
CA ASP A 8 -2.09 14.19 -0.28
C ASP A 8 -0.86 13.99 -1.19
N PRO A 9 0.31 14.54 -0.81
CA PRO A 9 1.55 14.39 -1.57
C PRO A 9 2.07 12.95 -1.67
N GLU A 10 1.57 12.03 -0.85
CA GLU A 10 2.05 10.65 -0.74
C GLU A 10 1.13 9.64 -1.45
N ASP A 11 -0.03 10.09 -1.94
CA ASP A 11 -1.04 9.26 -2.61
C ASP A 11 -0.43 8.33 -3.67
N LEU A 12 -0.46 7.03 -3.37
CA LEU A 12 0.19 6.00 -4.14
C LEU A 12 -0.39 5.84 -5.54
N ASP A 13 -1.70 5.88 -5.64
CA ASP A 13 -2.41 5.73 -6.92
C ASP A 13 -2.14 6.93 -7.82
N ALA A 14 -2.03 8.14 -7.26
CA ALA A 14 -1.67 9.34 -7.99
C ALA A 14 -0.25 9.25 -8.56
N HIS A 15 0.74 8.82 -7.78
CA HIS A 15 2.11 8.64 -8.26
C HIS A 15 2.21 7.53 -9.32
N TYR A 16 1.53 6.39 -9.11
CA TYR A 16 1.49 5.31 -10.10
C TYR A 16 0.87 5.77 -11.42
N ASN A 17 -0.27 6.44 -11.37
CA ASN A 17 -0.95 6.91 -12.57
C ASN A 17 -0.19 8.03 -13.28
N MET A 18 0.46 8.95 -12.54
CA MET A 18 1.34 9.96 -13.15
C MET A 18 2.52 9.33 -13.89
N MET A 19 3.16 8.32 -13.32
CA MET A 19 4.22 7.57 -13.98
C MET A 19 3.74 6.96 -15.30
N ARG A 20 2.54 6.35 -15.33
CA ARG A 20 1.94 5.84 -16.58
C ARG A 20 1.65 6.94 -17.60
N CYS A 21 1.07 8.06 -17.17
CA CYS A 21 0.81 9.21 -18.05
C CYS A 21 2.10 9.77 -18.66
N TYR A 22 3.16 9.95 -17.87
CA TYR A 22 4.43 10.47 -18.37
C TYR A 22 5.13 9.50 -19.34
N ARG A 23 4.99 8.18 -19.14
CA ARG A 23 5.46 7.18 -20.12
C ARG A 23 4.72 7.33 -21.46
N ALA A 24 3.39 7.47 -21.41
CA ALA A 24 2.58 7.67 -22.62
C ALA A 24 2.96 8.98 -23.36
N LEU A 25 3.29 10.03 -22.61
CA LEU A 25 3.77 11.31 -23.13
C LEU A 25 5.26 11.31 -23.54
N ARG A 26 5.94 10.16 -23.48
CA ARG A 26 7.39 10.03 -23.76
C ARG A 26 8.27 10.99 -22.94
N ASN A 27 7.90 11.23 -21.68
CA ASN A 27 8.66 12.02 -20.72
C ASN A 27 9.32 11.11 -19.67
N PRO A 28 10.53 10.56 -19.96
CA PRO A 28 11.15 9.55 -19.09
C PRO A 28 11.60 10.12 -17.74
N SER A 29 11.99 11.39 -17.69
CA SER A 29 12.43 12.05 -16.45
C SER A 29 11.29 12.11 -15.42
N MET A 30 10.13 12.60 -15.85
CA MET A 30 8.97 12.70 -14.96
C MET A 30 8.39 11.33 -14.61
N ALA A 31 8.41 10.38 -15.56
CA ALA A 31 8.01 9.01 -15.28
C ALA A 31 8.89 8.36 -14.19
N ALA A 32 10.21 8.54 -14.28
CA ALA A 32 11.16 8.02 -13.30
C ALA A 32 10.96 8.68 -11.91
N LYS A 33 10.71 10.00 -11.87
CA LYS A 33 10.42 10.72 -10.63
C LYS A 33 9.17 10.15 -9.93
N SER A 34 8.05 10.04 -10.66
CA SER A 34 6.81 9.49 -10.09
C SER A 34 6.95 8.01 -9.71
N HIS A 35 7.72 7.21 -10.46
CA HIS A 35 8.00 5.82 -10.08
C HIS A 35 8.77 5.72 -8.77
N LYS A 36 9.81 6.55 -8.58
CA LYS A 36 10.61 6.56 -7.35
C LYS A 36 9.75 6.92 -6.13
N LEU A 37 8.84 7.89 -6.28
CA LEU A 37 7.91 8.26 -5.22
C LEU A 37 6.90 7.16 -4.93
N TYR A 38 6.30 6.55 -5.95
CA TYR A 38 5.43 5.37 -5.80
C TYR A 38 6.12 4.26 -5.00
N GLN A 39 7.36 3.90 -5.34
CA GLN A 39 8.09 2.84 -4.62
C GLN A 39 8.37 3.20 -3.16
N ARG A 40 8.70 4.46 -2.88
CA ARG A 40 8.92 4.95 -1.52
C ARG A 40 7.67 4.80 -0.67
N PHE A 41 6.55 5.39 -1.12
CA PHE A 41 5.32 5.39 -0.33
C PHE A 41 4.70 3.99 -0.22
N LYS A 42 4.92 3.12 -1.21
CA LYS A 42 4.48 1.72 -1.16
C LYS A 42 5.21 0.92 -0.09
N ALA A 43 6.50 1.21 0.10
CA ALA A 43 7.28 0.58 1.15
C ALA A 43 6.78 1.03 2.54
N ASP A 44 6.40 2.30 2.69
CA ASP A 44 5.89 2.85 3.95
C ASP A 44 4.50 2.29 4.31
N GLU A 45 3.60 2.05 3.35
CA GLU A 45 2.35 1.32 3.60
C GLU A 45 2.61 -0.11 4.10
N SER A 46 3.65 -0.76 3.57
CA SER A 46 4.09 -2.07 4.04
C SER A 46 4.94 -1.93 5.30
N VAL A 47 4.30 -1.72 6.46
CA VAL A 47 4.96 -1.78 7.79
C VAL A 47 5.47 -3.18 8.17
N ASP A 48 5.59 -4.09 7.20
CA ASP A 48 5.98 -5.48 7.33
C ASP A 48 7.39 -5.67 7.87
N ALA A 49 8.32 -4.77 7.52
CA ALA A 49 9.68 -4.85 8.03
C ALA A 49 9.73 -4.78 9.56
N ILE A 50 8.80 -4.04 10.18
CA ILE A 50 8.70 -3.86 11.63
C ILE A 50 7.74 -4.90 12.24
N THR A 51 6.54 -5.02 11.68
CA THR A 51 5.46 -5.83 12.26
C THR A 51 5.58 -7.32 11.93
N GLY A 52 6.39 -7.71 10.95
CA GLY A 52 6.50 -9.09 10.47
C GLY A 52 7.06 -10.07 11.50
N ILE A 53 7.97 -9.64 12.39
CA ILE A 53 8.50 -10.50 13.45
C ILE A 53 7.40 -10.81 14.48
N ALA A 54 6.70 -9.78 14.95
CA ALA A 54 5.60 -9.95 15.91
C ALA A 54 4.48 -10.83 15.36
N ARG A 55 4.04 -10.60 14.10
CA ARG A 55 3.00 -11.42 13.47
C ARG A 55 3.40 -12.89 13.28
N ARG A 56 4.69 -13.19 13.01
CA ARG A 56 5.13 -14.60 12.92
C ARG A 56 5.07 -15.33 14.26
N ALA A 57 5.18 -14.60 15.38
CA ALA A 57 5.12 -15.18 16.72
C ALA A 57 3.68 -15.32 17.25
N ASP A 58 2.70 -14.65 16.63
CA ASP A 58 1.30 -14.61 17.05
C ASP A 58 0.37 -15.04 15.88
N PRO A 59 -0.18 -16.27 15.93
CA PRO A 59 -1.07 -16.78 14.89
C PRO A 59 -2.31 -15.92 14.63
N ASP A 60 -2.86 -15.25 15.64
CA ASP A 60 -4.06 -14.42 15.51
C ASP A 60 -3.69 -13.10 14.83
N ALA A 61 -2.61 -12.45 15.27
CA ALA A 61 -2.10 -11.25 14.60
C ALA A 61 -1.70 -11.50 13.13
N ASN A 62 -1.27 -12.72 12.79
CA ASN A 62 -1.02 -13.12 11.41
C ASN A 62 -2.31 -13.36 10.60
N ARG A 63 -3.35 -13.90 11.24
CA ARG A 63 -4.68 -14.11 10.64
C ARG A 63 -5.34 -12.78 10.29
N GLU A 64 -5.35 -11.82 11.22
CA GLU A 64 -5.96 -10.50 11.05
C GLU A 64 -5.34 -9.70 9.90
N ARG A 65 -4.08 -9.99 9.53
CA ARG A 65 -3.41 -9.35 8.41
C ARG A 65 -3.92 -9.84 7.05
N GLN A 66 -4.41 -11.07 6.97
CA GLN A 66 -4.82 -11.63 5.68
C GLN A 66 -6.02 -10.82 5.15
N PRO A 67 -6.00 -10.36 3.89
CA PRO A 67 -7.11 -9.59 3.32
C PRO A 67 -8.46 -10.30 3.39
N ILE A 68 -8.42 -11.64 3.44
CA ILE A 68 -9.57 -12.53 3.59
C ILE A 68 -9.23 -13.50 4.72
N HIS A 69 -10.00 -13.47 5.81
CA HIS A 69 -9.90 -14.41 6.93
C HIS A 69 -11.26 -14.59 7.60
N GLU A 70 -11.40 -15.65 8.39
CA GLU A 70 -12.62 -15.99 9.10
C GLU A 70 -12.53 -15.67 10.59
N HIS A 71 -13.68 -15.26 11.15
CA HIS A 71 -13.89 -15.10 12.57
C HIS A 71 -14.94 -16.11 13.00
N THR A 72 -14.58 -17.03 13.90
CA THR A 72 -15.57 -17.98 14.43
C THR A 72 -16.50 -17.24 15.38
N ASN A 73 -17.80 -17.30 15.11
CA ASN A 73 -18.80 -16.73 15.99
C ASN A 73 -18.82 -17.51 17.31
N SER A 74 -18.73 -16.81 18.45
CA SER A 74 -18.81 -17.40 19.79
C SER A 74 -20.25 -17.61 20.27
N TYR A 75 -21.24 -17.32 19.42
CA TYR A 75 -22.64 -17.51 19.76
C TYR A 75 -22.96 -19.00 19.92
N VAL A 76 -23.17 -19.40 21.18
CA VAL A 76 -23.72 -20.71 21.54
C VAL A 76 -25.23 -20.53 21.70
N VAL A 77 -26.01 -21.35 20.99
CA VAL A 77 -27.46 -21.42 21.20
C VAL A 77 -27.70 -22.42 22.34
N ASP A 78 -28.33 -21.95 23.42
CA ASP A 78 -28.74 -22.77 24.57
C ASP A 78 -29.75 -23.87 24.17
#